data_AF-A0A846PBX7-F1
#
_entry.id   AF-A0A846PBX7-F1
#
_cell.length_a   1.000
_cell.length_b   1.000
_cell.length_c   1.000
_cell.angle_alpha   90.00
_cell.angle_beta   90.00
_cell.angle_gamma   90.00
#
_symmetry.space_group_name_H-M   'P 1'
#
loop_
_entity.id
_entity.type
_entity.pdbx_description
1 polymer ?
#
loop_
_entity_poly.entity_id
_entity_poly.type
_entity_poly.pdbx_seq_one_letter_code
_entity_poly.pdbx_strand_id
1 'polypeptide(L)'
;MTSASPNQSVQTVDFEKAYKLPKQARYFNMSVLWIFYYPLLLRLLYHIKIRHEVVTLVSFLFGILAGLLLLREGYLALILAALFVHLKDVFDACDGSLARLRNQTNRIARFLDSLCDFLAINWIVVALAIRLYPSFGSVVIGLAVGTLVSLFLQCSYFNYYLIAYTKIHGDTNVRHDERLTESDKKFYAASWKRFLLIFLQSIYRVTYGWQDKLVGFLDRGSVKTVYGKARDSLAAGECSAWYGDKTLLILNTPLCFGTHLFILILSMLLSRPEFFYYIVLIPGNCYLLFNYAYRQRRFARRIAR
;
A
#
# COMPACT_ATOMS: atom_id res chain seq x y z
N MET A 1 35.51 -47.94 5.41
CA MET A 1 35.66 -47.02 6.56
C MET A 1 35.88 -45.62 6.02
N THR A 2 34.81 -44.92 5.65
CA THR A 2 34.20 -43.84 6.47
C THR A 2 35.18 -42.76 6.90
N SER A 3 35.29 -41.69 6.10
CA SER A 3 35.41 -40.34 6.66
C SER A 3 34.36 -39.46 5.97
N ALA A 4 33.33 -39.16 6.74
CA ALA A 4 32.26 -38.25 6.37
C ALA A 4 32.84 -36.85 6.13
N SER A 5 32.35 -36.17 5.09
CA SER A 5 32.47 -34.72 4.92
C SER A 5 31.42 -34.05 5.81
N PRO A 6 31.78 -33.31 6.88
CA PRO A 6 30.84 -32.47 7.58
C PRO A 6 30.84 -31.06 6.97
N ASN A 7 29.67 -30.42 7.02
CA ASN A 7 29.39 -29.02 6.71
C ASN A 7 29.27 -28.62 5.23
N GLN A 8 28.17 -29.06 4.61
CA GLN A 8 27.37 -28.08 3.87
C GLN A 8 26.89 -27.04 4.90
N SER A 9 27.55 -25.89 4.95
CA SER A 9 27.03 -24.73 5.67
C SER A 9 25.60 -24.51 5.19
N VAL A 10 24.61 -24.73 6.06
CA VAL A 10 23.26 -24.24 5.84
C VAL A 10 23.40 -22.75 5.59
N GLN A 11 23.32 -22.30 4.33
CA GLN A 11 23.29 -20.88 4.03
C GLN A 11 22.06 -20.33 4.76
N THR A 12 22.30 -19.67 5.89
CA THR A 12 21.26 -19.05 6.67
C THR A 12 20.66 -17.95 5.80
N VAL A 13 19.42 -18.16 5.37
CA VAL A 13 18.72 -17.21 4.52
C VAL A 13 18.61 -15.89 5.26
N ASP A 14 19.15 -14.83 4.68
CA ASP A 14 19.08 -13.49 5.26
C ASP A 14 17.69 -12.88 5.05
N PHE A 15 16.82 -13.06 6.06
CA PHE A 15 15.48 -12.48 6.07
C PHE A 15 15.47 -10.95 6.17
N GLU A 16 16.61 -10.29 6.40
CA GLU A 16 16.67 -8.83 6.36
C GLU A 16 16.40 -8.28 4.95
N LYS A 17 16.69 -9.06 3.91
CA LYS A 17 16.38 -8.72 2.52
C LYS A 17 14.88 -8.55 2.25
N ALA A 18 14.02 -9.12 3.09
CA ALA A 18 12.57 -8.99 2.94
C ALA A 18 12.07 -7.56 3.18
N TYR A 19 12.79 -6.76 3.96
CA TYR A 19 12.38 -5.41 4.32
C TYR A 19 12.78 -4.39 3.25
N LYS A 20 11.89 -3.44 2.98
CA LYS A 20 12.14 -2.35 2.02
C LYS A 20 13.19 -1.35 2.51
N LEU A 21 13.36 -1.24 3.83
CA LEU A 21 14.26 -0.26 4.47
C LEU A 21 15.35 -0.93 5.30
N PRO A 22 16.57 -0.36 5.31
CA PRO A 22 17.63 -0.80 6.20
C PRO A 22 17.22 -0.59 7.66
N LYS A 23 17.77 -1.39 8.59
CA LYS A 23 17.35 -1.43 10.01
C LYS A 23 17.24 -0.04 10.65
N GLN A 24 18.22 0.82 10.42
CA GLN A 24 18.30 2.17 10.99
C GLN A 24 17.15 3.09 10.51
N ALA A 25 16.69 2.89 9.27
CA ALA A 25 15.65 3.70 8.65
C ALA A 25 14.23 3.16 8.86
N ARG A 26 14.07 1.96 9.45
CA ARG A 26 12.75 1.36 9.70
C ARG A 26 11.95 2.18 10.69
N TYR A 27 10.66 2.31 10.43
CA TYR A 27 9.72 3.05 11.26
C TYR A 27 8.60 2.12 11.74
N PHE A 28 7.87 2.57 12.76
CA PHE A 28 6.69 1.86 13.23
C PHE A 28 5.58 1.98 12.19
N ASN A 29 5.24 0.87 11.54
CA ASN A 29 4.07 0.78 10.68
C ASN A 29 2.90 0.24 11.49
N MET A 30 1.80 0.99 11.55
CA MET A 30 0.62 0.63 12.32
C MET A 30 0.06 -0.75 11.95
N SER A 31 0.27 -1.21 10.71
CA SER A 31 -0.19 -2.54 10.28
C SER A 31 0.35 -3.69 11.12
N VAL A 32 1.53 -3.53 11.72
CA VAL A 32 2.11 -4.53 12.63
C VAL A 32 1.15 -4.88 13.77
N LEU A 33 0.23 -3.99 14.18
CA LEU A 33 -0.71 -4.28 15.27
C LEU A 33 -1.66 -5.45 15.00
N TRP A 34 -2.06 -5.69 13.74
CA TRP A 34 -2.97 -6.79 13.38
C TRP A 34 -2.34 -7.84 12.48
N ILE A 35 -1.27 -7.50 11.76
CA ILE A 35 -0.48 -8.46 10.97
C ILE A 35 0.88 -8.81 11.62
N PHE A 36 1.05 -8.68 12.94
CA PHE A 36 2.33 -8.96 13.63
C PHE A 36 2.96 -10.31 13.30
N TYR A 37 2.13 -11.30 12.94
CA TYR A 37 2.54 -12.65 12.61
C TYR A 37 2.87 -12.87 11.12
N TYR A 38 2.72 -11.86 10.25
CA TYR A 38 3.07 -11.99 8.83
C TYR A 38 4.52 -12.45 8.57
N PRO A 39 5.55 -12.17 9.41
CA PRO A 39 6.90 -12.71 9.19
C PRO A 39 6.96 -14.23 9.32
N LEU A 40 6.09 -14.83 10.15
CA LEU A 40 5.99 -16.29 10.27
C LEU A 40 5.39 -16.88 8.99
N LEU A 41 4.33 -16.27 8.46
CA LEU A 41 3.77 -16.66 7.18
C LEU A 41 4.77 -16.49 6.04
N LEU A 42 5.50 -15.37 5.99
CA LEU A 42 6.55 -15.13 5.01
C LEU A 42 7.62 -16.23 5.04
N ARG A 43 8.07 -16.63 6.23
CA ARG A 43 8.99 -17.76 6.39
C ARG A 43 8.37 -19.03 5.82
N LEU A 44 7.13 -19.36 6.19
CA LEU A 44 6.44 -20.54 5.66
C LEU A 44 6.40 -20.52 4.11
N LEU A 45 5.87 -19.45 3.52
CA LEU A 45 5.76 -19.24 2.06
C LEU A 45 7.12 -19.36 1.35
N TYR A 46 8.18 -18.86 1.98
CA TYR A 46 9.53 -18.99 1.46
C TYR A 46 9.97 -20.46 1.39
N HIS A 47 9.80 -21.23 2.47
CA HIS A 47 10.24 -22.63 2.56
C HIS A 47 9.46 -23.56 1.62
N ILE A 48 8.15 -23.33 1.44
CA ILE A 48 7.31 -24.09 0.51
C ILE A 48 7.49 -23.67 -0.96
N LYS A 49 8.46 -22.79 -1.24
CA LYS A 49 8.87 -22.38 -2.59
C LYS A 49 7.78 -21.70 -3.45
N ILE A 50 6.69 -21.20 -2.84
CA ILE A 50 5.63 -20.47 -3.57
C ILE A 50 6.20 -19.22 -4.25
N ARG A 51 5.80 -18.95 -5.49
CA ARG A 51 6.19 -17.74 -6.24
C ARG A 51 5.45 -16.51 -5.72
N HIS A 52 6.10 -15.35 -5.70
CA HIS A 52 5.49 -14.13 -5.18
C HIS A 52 4.24 -13.71 -5.98
N GLU A 53 4.20 -13.92 -7.31
CA GLU A 53 3.02 -13.61 -8.12
C GLU A 53 1.82 -14.49 -7.74
N VAL A 54 2.05 -15.72 -7.28
CA VAL A 54 0.97 -16.59 -6.78
C VAL A 54 0.44 -16.05 -5.46
N VAL A 55 1.30 -15.51 -4.58
CA VAL A 55 0.87 -14.86 -3.34
C VAL A 55 -0.02 -13.66 -3.65
N THR A 56 0.36 -12.81 -4.61
CA THR A 56 -0.46 -11.69 -5.10
C THR A 56 -1.84 -12.16 -5.60
N LEU A 57 -1.88 -13.21 -6.43
CA LEU A 57 -3.15 -13.75 -6.96
C LEU A 57 -4.03 -14.38 -5.86
N VAL A 58 -3.43 -15.01 -4.85
CA VAL A 58 -4.15 -15.55 -3.69
C VAL A 58 -4.71 -14.42 -2.83
N SER A 59 -3.93 -13.36 -2.58
CA SER A 59 -4.40 -12.13 -1.92
C SER A 59 -5.63 -11.55 -2.65
N PHE A 60 -5.52 -11.43 -3.97
CA PHE A 60 -6.63 -10.97 -4.82
C PHE A 60 -7.88 -11.86 -4.68
N LEU A 61 -7.71 -13.19 -4.75
CA LEU A 61 -8.81 -14.13 -4.59
C LEU A 61 -9.49 -14.00 -3.23
N PHE A 62 -8.74 -13.80 -2.14
CA PHE A 62 -9.33 -13.54 -0.83
C PHE A 62 -10.16 -12.25 -0.82
N GLY A 63 -9.72 -11.20 -1.51
CA GLY A 63 -10.52 -9.99 -1.71
C GLY A 63 -11.83 -10.24 -2.47
N ILE A 64 -11.79 -11.07 -3.51
CA ILE A 64 -12.99 -11.48 -4.26
C ILE A 64 -13.96 -12.27 -3.38
N LEU A 65 -13.46 -13.27 -2.64
CA LEU A 65 -14.26 -14.08 -1.73
C LEU A 65 -14.88 -13.23 -0.61
N ALA A 66 -14.14 -12.26 -0.06
CA ALA A 66 -14.67 -11.32 0.92
C ALA A 66 -15.87 -10.54 0.40
N GLY A 67 -15.78 -9.97 -0.82
CA GLY A 67 -16.91 -9.27 -1.42
C GLY A 67 -18.09 -10.19 -1.75
N LEU A 68 -17.85 -11.41 -2.22
CA LEU A 68 -18.93 -12.39 -2.44
C LEU A 68 -19.66 -12.76 -1.14
N LEU A 69 -18.93 -12.86 -0.02
CA LEU A 69 -19.51 -13.11 1.29
C LEU A 69 -20.27 -11.90 1.84
N LEU A 70 -19.82 -10.67 1.56
CA LEU A 70 -20.55 -9.45 1.90
C LEU A 70 -21.95 -9.40 1.27
N LEU A 71 -22.13 -10.00 0.09
CA LEU A 71 -23.43 -10.11 -0.58
C LEU A 71 -24.38 -11.12 0.06
N ARG A 72 -23.89 -11.98 0.97
CA ARG A 72 -24.72 -12.98 1.67
C ARG A 72 -25.27 -12.43 2.97
N GLU A 73 -26.53 -12.70 3.25
CA GLU A 73 -27.15 -12.26 4.51
C GLU A 73 -26.61 -13.01 5.74
N GLY A 74 -26.88 -12.46 6.93
CA GLY A 74 -26.51 -13.06 8.20
C GLY A 74 -25.15 -12.63 8.74
N TYR A 75 -24.97 -12.83 10.06
CA TYR A 75 -23.77 -12.43 10.78
C TYR A 75 -22.57 -13.33 10.49
N LEU A 76 -22.79 -14.63 10.28
CA LEU A 76 -21.71 -15.56 9.90
C LEU A 76 -21.04 -15.13 8.59
N ALA A 77 -21.81 -14.64 7.61
CA ALA A 77 -21.27 -14.11 6.37
C ALA A 77 -20.35 -12.91 6.60
N LEU A 78 -20.68 -12.02 7.53
CA LEU A 78 -19.83 -10.89 7.94
C LEU A 78 -18.53 -11.35 8.59
N ILE A 79 -18.59 -12.35 9.48
CA ILE A 79 -17.40 -12.92 10.13
C ILE A 79 -16.47 -13.54 9.08
N LEU A 80 -17.02 -14.33 8.15
CA LEU A 80 -16.24 -14.94 7.08
C LEU A 80 -15.66 -13.88 6.13
N ALA A 81 -16.44 -12.85 5.77
CA ALA A 81 -15.93 -11.73 4.98
C ALA A 81 -14.77 -11.03 5.70
N ALA A 82 -14.88 -10.78 7.00
CA ALA A 82 -13.82 -10.21 7.82
C ALA A 82 -12.55 -11.08 7.82
N LEU A 83 -12.70 -12.40 7.95
CA LEU A 83 -11.59 -13.34 7.85
C LEU A 83 -10.90 -13.23 6.47
N PHE A 84 -11.66 -13.19 5.38
CA PHE A 84 -11.08 -13.09 4.04
C PHE A 84 -10.44 -11.73 3.74
N VAL A 85 -11.00 -10.62 4.24
CA VAL A 85 -10.33 -9.31 4.19
C VAL A 85 -9.00 -9.34 4.95
N HIS A 86 -8.98 -9.98 6.11
CA HIS A 86 -7.76 -10.13 6.91
C HIS A 86 -6.70 -10.98 6.20
N LEU A 87 -7.11 -12.11 5.61
CA LEU A 87 -6.22 -12.98 4.84
C LEU A 87 -5.66 -12.26 3.60
N LYS A 88 -6.48 -11.46 2.91
CA LYS A 88 -6.03 -10.57 1.84
C LYS A 88 -4.89 -9.68 2.33
N ASP A 89 -5.09 -8.93 3.42
CA ASP A 89 -4.11 -7.96 3.94
C ASP A 89 -2.79 -8.63 4.37
N VAL A 90 -2.88 -9.80 5.01
CA VAL A 90 -1.69 -10.56 5.42
C VAL A 90 -0.90 -11.09 4.22
N PHE A 91 -1.57 -11.64 3.19
CA PHE A 91 -0.90 -12.16 2.00
C PHE A 91 -0.29 -11.05 1.13
N ASP A 92 -0.97 -9.91 1.06
CA ASP A 92 -0.48 -8.68 0.44
C ASP A 92 0.85 -8.22 1.07
N ALA A 93 0.94 -8.21 2.41
CA ALA A 93 2.19 -7.88 3.10
C ALA A 93 3.35 -8.87 2.79
N CYS A 94 3.03 -10.10 2.41
CA CYS A 94 4.00 -11.14 2.12
C CYS A 94 4.57 -11.08 0.69
N ASP A 95 3.83 -10.61 -0.32
CA ASP A 95 4.21 -10.83 -1.72
C ASP A 95 5.49 -10.06 -2.12
N GLY A 96 5.56 -8.76 -1.85
CA GLY A 96 6.72 -7.92 -2.12
C GLY A 96 7.88 -8.27 -1.21
N SER A 97 7.58 -8.70 0.02
CA SER A 97 8.58 -9.19 0.98
C SER A 97 9.25 -10.47 0.47
N LEU A 98 8.47 -11.38 -0.10
CA LEU A 98 8.95 -12.62 -0.71
C LEU A 98 9.71 -12.36 -2.01
N ALA A 99 9.24 -11.43 -2.84
CA ALA A 99 9.93 -11.02 -4.06
C ALA A 99 11.32 -10.45 -3.76
N ARG A 100 11.45 -9.59 -2.73
CA ARG A 100 12.74 -9.04 -2.27
C ARG A 100 13.65 -10.13 -1.70
N LEU A 101 13.10 -11.00 -0.84
CA LEU A 101 13.86 -12.11 -0.24
C LEU A 101 14.47 -13.04 -1.30
N ARG A 102 13.80 -13.21 -2.44
CA ARG A 102 14.27 -14.03 -3.57
C ARG A 102 15.06 -13.26 -4.64
N ASN A 103 15.24 -11.95 -4.49
CA ASN A 103 15.80 -11.07 -5.54
C ASN A 103 15.04 -11.19 -6.88
N GLN A 104 13.73 -11.39 -6.83
CA GLN A 104 12.84 -11.55 -8.00
C GLN A 104 11.93 -10.34 -8.24
N THR A 105 12.23 -9.20 -7.58
CA THR A 105 11.50 -7.94 -7.78
C THR A 105 11.51 -7.55 -9.25
N ASN A 106 10.33 -7.36 -9.83
CA ASN A 106 10.19 -6.94 -11.22
C ASN A 106 8.97 -6.01 -11.40
N ARG A 107 8.99 -5.20 -12.46
CA ARG A 107 7.97 -4.16 -12.67
C ARG A 107 6.61 -4.73 -13.06
N ILE A 108 6.56 -5.85 -13.79
CA ILE A 108 5.30 -6.50 -14.17
C ILE A 108 4.57 -6.96 -12.91
N ALA A 109 5.25 -7.68 -12.02
CA ALA A 109 4.68 -8.15 -10.75
C ALA A 109 4.21 -6.98 -9.88
N ARG A 110 4.99 -5.88 -9.80
CA ARG A 110 4.57 -4.68 -9.05
C ARG A 110 3.29 -4.05 -9.60
N PHE A 111 3.15 -3.93 -10.92
CA PHE A 111 1.93 -3.35 -11.50
C PHE A 111 0.75 -4.33 -11.47
N LEU A 112 1.02 -5.64 -11.53
CA LEU A 112 0.00 -6.67 -11.33
C LEU A 112 -0.55 -6.61 -9.90
N ASP A 113 0.33 -6.49 -8.90
CA ASP A 113 -0.02 -6.28 -7.50
C ASP A 113 -0.92 -5.06 -7.32
N SER A 114 -0.50 -3.89 -7.82
CA SER A 114 -1.35 -2.68 -7.77
C SER A 114 -2.70 -2.83 -8.48
N LEU A 115 -2.77 -3.61 -9.57
CA LEU A 115 -4.03 -3.87 -10.27
C LEU A 115 -4.95 -4.78 -9.44
N CYS A 116 -4.40 -5.86 -8.88
CA CYS A 116 -5.10 -6.79 -8.01
C CYS A 116 -5.67 -6.05 -6.78
N ASP A 117 -4.86 -5.19 -6.17
CA ASP A 117 -5.25 -4.36 -5.04
C ASP A 117 -6.40 -3.41 -5.38
N PHE A 118 -6.25 -2.69 -6.50
CA PHE A 118 -7.29 -1.80 -6.99
C PHE A 118 -8.61 -2.54 -7.18
N LEU A 119 -8.59 -3.68 -7.89
CA LEU A 119 -9.80 -4.45 -8.18
C LEU A 119 -10.44 -5.02 -6.90
N ALA A 120 -9.64 -5.59 -5.98
CA ALA A 120 -10.14 -6.14 -4.73
C ALA A 120 -10.79 -5.08 -3.85
N ILE A 121 -10.15 -3.92 -3.67
CA ILE A 121 -10.67 -2.83 -2.83
C ILE A 121 -11.97 -2.26 -3.43
N ASN A 122 -11.99 -2.00 -4.74
CA ASN A 122 -13.22 -1.54 -5.40
C ASN A 122 -14.35 -2.56 -5.24
N TRP A 123 -14.05 -3.85 -5.45
CA TRP A 123 -15.03 -4.92 -5.30
C TRP A 123 -15.58 -5.00 -3.87
N ILE A 124 -14.74 -5.00 -2.85
CA ILE A 124 -15.17 -5.05 -1.45
C ILE A 124 -16.07 -3.86 -1.10
N VAL A 125 -15.69 -2.64 -1.51
CA VAL A 125 -16.47 -1.44 -1.23
C VAL A 125 -17.81 -1.44 -1.95
N VAL A 126 -17.86 -1.88 -3.20
CA VAL A 126 -19.11 -2.01 -3.98
C VAL A 126 -19.99 -3.11 -3.41
N ALA A 127 -19.44 -4.27 -3.04
CA ALA A 127 -20.18 -5.36 -2.42
C ALA A 127 -20.79 -4.94 -1.08
N LEU A 128 -20.04 -4.17 -0.27
CA LEU A 128 -20.58 -3.55 0.95
C LEU A 128 -21.73 -2.58 0.63
N ALA A 129 -21.63 -1.82 -0.45
CA ALA A 129 -22.67 -0.88 -0.85
C ALA A 129 -23.97 -1.62 -1.22
N ILE A 130 -23.84 -2.69 -2.02
CA ILE A 130 -24.96 -3.56 -2.40
C ILE A 130 -25.61 -4.17 -1.15
N ARG A 131 -24.80 -4.66 -0.21
CA ARG A 131 -25.30 -5.21 1.06
C ARG A 131 -26.14 -4.20 1.85
N LEU A 132 -25.68 -2.95 1.91
CA LEU A 132 -26.31 -1.90 2.72
C LEU A 132 -27.48 -1.21 2.01
N TYR A 133 -27.59 -1.37 0.69
CA TYR A 133 -28.62 -0.71 -0.12
C TYR A 133 -30.06 -0.92 0.37
N PRO A 134 -30.50 -2.13 0.78
CA PRO A 134 -31.86 -2.33 1.28
C PRO A 134 -32.20 -1.49 2.52
N SER A 135 -31.20 -1.21 3.38
CA SER A 135 -31.42 -0.50 4.65
C SER A 135 -31.22 1.01 4.54
N PHE A 136 -30.36 1.46 3.63
CA PHE A 136 -29.93 2.87 3.54
C PHE A 136 -30.27 3.53 2.18
N GLY A 137 -30.81 2.76 1.22
CA GLY A 137 -31.19 3.24 -0.11
C GLY A 137 -30.02 3.77 -0.94
N SER A 138 -30.32 4.74 -1.81
CA SER A 138 -29.35 5.31 -2.75
C SER A 138 -28.21 6.10 -2.09
N VAL A 139 -28.36 6.52 -0.83
CA VAL A 139 -27.31 7.24 -0.08
C VAL A 139 -26.01 6.44 -0.02
N VAL A 140 -26.12 5.11 0.06
CA VAL A 140 -24.96 4.21 0.12
C VAL A 140 -24.07 4.32 -1.11
N ILE A 141 -24.64 4.62 -2.29
CA ILE A 141 -23.87 4.81 -3.51
C ILE A 141 -22.92 6.00 -3.36
N GLY A 142 -23.43 7.11 -2.82
CA GLY A 142 -22.62 8.30 -2.52
C GLY A 142 -21.55 8.01 -1.46
N LEU A 143 -21.90 7.28 -0.40
CA LEU A 143 -20.94 6.86 0.63
C LEU A 143 -19.84 5.97 0.06
N ALA A 144 -20.18 5.01 -0.81
CA ALA A 144 -19.22 4.10 -1.41
C ALA A 144 -18.27 4.82 -2.37
N VAL A 145 -18.80 5.68 -3.25
CA VAL A 145 -17.98 6.51 -4.17
C VAL A 145 -17.06 7.43 -3.38
N GLY A 146 -17.60 8.16 -2.39
CA GLY A 146 -16.80 9.03 -1.53
C GLY A 146 -15.71 8.26 -0.79
N THR A 147 -16.05 7.09 -0.24
CA THR A 147 -15.10 6.21 0.45
C THR A 147 -13.98 5.78 -0.49
N LEU A 148 -14.28 5.33 -1.72
CA LEU A 148 -13.24 4.96 -2.68
C LEU A 148 -12.30 6.12 -2.96
N VAL A 149 -12.83 7.30 -3.28
CA VAL A 149 -12.03 8.51 -3.52
C VAL A 149 -11.16 8.83 -2.31
N SER A 150 -11.71 8.78 -1.09
CA SER A 150 -10.97 9.02 0.14
C SER A 150 -9.88 7.98 0.42
N LEU A 151 -10.19 6.68 0.32
CA LEU A 151 -9.21 5.60 0.52
C LEU A 151 -8.01 5.77 -0.40
N PHE A 152 -8.28 5.97 -1.69
CA PHE A 152 -7.24 6.09 -2.70
C PHE A 152 -6.39 7.35 -2.49
N LEU A 153 -6.99 8.49 -2.14
CA LEU A 153 -6.25 9.71 -1.80
C LEU A 153 -5.41 9.58 -0.53
N GLN A 154 -5.98 9.02 0.54
CA GLN A 154 -5.31 8.78 1.81
C GLN A 154 -4.10 7.85 1.62
N CYS A 155 -4.28 6.76 0.86
CA CYS A 155 -3.22 5.80 0.57
C CYS A 155 -2.15 6.39 -0.36
N SER A 156 -2.52 7.15 -1.38
CA SER A 156 -1.54 7.87 -2.23
C SER A 156 -0.75 8.90 -1.45
N TYR A 157 -1.37 9.58 -0.48
CA TYR A 157 -0.65 10.50 0.40
C TYR A 157 0.43 9.77 1.21
N PHE A 158 0.09 8.64 1.83
CA PHE A 158 1.06 7.79 2.53
C PHE A 158 2.15 7.26 1.58
N ASN A 159 1.77 6.63 0.46
CA ASN A 159 2.70 6.02 -0.48
C ASN A 159 3.64 7.03 -1.12
N TYR A 160 3.17 8.25 -1.39
CA TYR A 160 4.02 9.33 -1.90
C TYR A 160 5.16 9.61 -0.92
N TYR A 161 4.90 9.84 0.36
CA TYR A 161 6.01 10.09 1.30
C TYR A 161 6.86 8.86 1.58
N LEU A 162 6.26 7.67 1.57
CA LEU A 162 7.02 6.42 1.71
C LEU A 162 8.04 6.25 0.57
N ILE A 163 7.64 6.49 -0.68
CA ILE A 163 8.52 6.40 -1.85
C ILE A 163 9.66 7.44 -1.75
N ALA A 164 9.33 8.67 -1.36
CA ALA A 164 10.33 9.73 -1.20
C ALA A 164 11.35 9.38 -0.10
N TYR A 165 10.86 8.86 1.04
CA TYR A 165 11.68 8.42 2.16
C TYR A 165 12.58 7.23 1.79
N THR A 166 12.06 6.24 1.06
CA THR A 166 12.84 5.07 0.62
C THR A 166 13.94 5.45 -0.37
N LYS A 167 13.70 6.47 -1.20
CA LYS A 167 14.68 6.98 -2.16
C LYS A 167 15.89 7.62 -1.47
N ILE A 168 15.67 8.33 -0.36
CA ILE A 168 16.76 8.88 0.47
C ILE A 168 17.62 7.77 1.09
N HIS A 169 17.01 6.63 1.41
CA HIS A 169 17.67 5.51 2.08
C HIS A 169 18.11 4.38 1.13
N GLY A 170 18.28 4.68 -0.16
CA GLY A 170 18.98 3.81 -1.12
C GLY A 170 18.10 2.97 -2.05
N ASP A 171 16.76 3.05 -1.97
CA ASP A 171 15.88 2.38 -2.94
C ASP A 171 15.58 3.31 -4.12
N THR A 172 16.31 3.15 -5.23
CA THR A 172 16.15 3.96 -6.45
C THR A 172 15.19 3.35 -7.47
N ASN A 173 14.64 2.17 -7.19
CA ASN A 173 13.84 1.40 -8.15
C ASN A 173 12.37 1.86 -8.26
N VAL A 174 11.93 2.79 -7.40
CA VAL A 174 10.54 3.26 -7.35
C VAL A 174 10.47 4.75 -7.72
N ARG A 175 9.53 5.09 -8.60
CA ARG A 175 9.31 6.46 -9.09
C ARG A 175 7.97 7.00 -8.58
N HIS A 176 7.90 8.31 -8.34
CA HIS A 176 6.62 9.00 -8.07
C HIS A 176 5.78 9.17 -9.33
N ASP A 177 6.44 9.40 -10.46
CA ASP A 177 5.77 9.55 -11.76
C ASP A 177 6.03 8.29 -12.58
N GLU A 178 4.98 7.49 -12.77
CA GLU A 178 4.97 6.27 -13.58
C GLU A 178 4.51 6.53 -15.03
N ARG A 179 4.67 7.76 -15.53
CA ARG A 179 4.52 8.04 -16.97
C ARG A 179 5.32 7.06 -17.81
N LEU A 180 4.72 6.61 -18.91
CA LEU A 180 5.37 5.78 -19.92
C LEU A 180 6.55 6.53 -20.52
N THR A 181 7.75 6.02 -20.28
CA THR A 181 8.99 6.55 -20.85
C THR A 181 9.50 5.68 -21.99
N GLU A 182 10.34 6.24 -22.86
CA GLU A 182 11.04 5.45 -23.89
C GLU A 182 11.91 4.33 -23.28
N SER A 183 12.40 4.51 -22.04
CA SER A 183 13.10 3.44 -21.32
C SER A 183 12.19 2.26 -20.97
N ASP A 184 10.91 2.50 -20.68
CA ASP A 184 9.95 1.44 -20.34
C ASP A 184 9.61 0.59 -21.58
N LYS A 185 9.50 1.26 -22.73
CA LYS A 185 9.28 0.60 -24.02
C LYS A 185 10.44 -0.31 -24.42
N LYS A 186 11.66 -0.07 -23.93
CA LYS A 186 12.85 -0.88 -24.22
C LYS A 186 13.24 -1.81 -23.06
N PHE A 187 12.49 -1.81 -21.95
CA PHE A 187 12.88 -2.48 -20.72
C PHE A 187 12.92 -4.02 -20.85
N TYR A 188 11.95 -4.61 -21.55
CA TYR A 188 11.95 -6.05 -21.84
C TYR A 188 12.22 -6.31 -23.32
N ALA A 189 13.16 -7.22 -23.59
CA ALA A 189 13.47 -7.70 -24.94
C ALA A 189 12.32 -8.54 -25.53
N ALA A 190 11.64 -9.35 -24.71
CA ALA A 190 10.52 -10.18 -25.15
C ALA A 190 9.26 -9.33 -25.42
N SER A 191 8.73 -9.41 -26.64
CA SER A 191 7.60 -8.60 -27.11
C SER A 191 6.36 -8.71 -26.21
N TRP A 192 6.01 -9.92 -25.75
CA TRP A 192 4.84 -10.12 -24.90
C TRP A 192 5.00 -9.50 -23.50
N LYS A 193 6.20 -9.58 -22.90
CA LYS A 193 6.49 -8.96 -21.58
C LYS A 193 6.43 -7.44 -21.68
N ARG A 194 6.95 -6.89 -22.78
CA ARG A 194 6.87 -5.46 -23.07
C ARG A 194 5.42 -5.00 -23.22
N PHE A 195 4.61 -5.72 -24.00
CA PHE A 195 3.19 -5.42 -24.15
C PHE A 195 2.46 -5.46 -22.80
N LEU A 196 2.65 -6.53 -22.02
CA LEU A 196 2.05 -6.68 -20.70
C LEU A 196 2.46 -5.55 -19.74
N LEU A 197 3.73 -5.17 -19.71
CA LEU A 197 4.22 -4.06 -18.90
C LEU A 197 3.51 -2.75 -19.27
N ILE A 198 3.47 -2.41 -20.56
CA ILE A 198 2.84 -1.17 -21.04
C ILE A 198 1.34 -1.16 -20.73
N PHE A 199 0.67 -2.30 -20.89
CA PHE A 199 -0.75 -2.46 -20.58
C PHE A 199 -1.01 -2.21 -19.08
N LEU A 200 -0.30 -2.92 -18.20
CA LEU A 200 -0.45 -2.77 -16.75
C LEU A 200 -0.09 -1.36 -16.27
N GLN A 201 1.00 -0.77 -16.78
CA GLN A 201 1.40 0.61 -16.48
C GLN A 201 0.36 1.63 -16.96
N SER A 202 -0.29 1.37 -18.10
CA SER A 202 -1.37 2.23 -18.61
C SER A 202 -2.58 2.19 -17.69
N ILE A 203 -2.97 1.01 -17.19
CA ILE A 203 -4.04 0.87 -16.21
C ILE A 203 -3.68 1.61 -14.93
N TYR A 204 -2.48 1.38 -14.38
CA TYR A 204 -1.99 2.06 -13.18
C TYR A 204 -2.09 3.59 -13.30
N ARG A 205 -1.75 4.13 -14.47
CA ARG A 205 -1.84 5.58 -14.72
C ARG A 205 -3.27 6.11 -14.67
N VAL A 206 -4.25 5.32 -15.12
CA VAL A 206 -5.67 5.70 -15.07
C VAL A 206 -6.20 5.57 -13.65
N THR A 207 -5.83 4.51 -12.94
CA THR A 207 -6.36 4.20 -11.60
C THR A 207 -5.70 5.03 -10.50
N TYR A 208 -4.36 5.06 -10.44
CA TYR A 208 -3.57 5.76 -9.41
C TYR A 208 -2.94 7.08 -9.88
N GLY A 209 -2.84 7.32 -11.19
CA GLY A 209 -2.08 8.47 -11.69
C GLY A 209 -2.69 9.84 -11.38
N TRP A 210 -4.01 9.97 -11.22
CA TRP A 210 -4.66 11.25 -10.90
C TRP A 210 -4.45 11.65 -9.43
N GLN A 211 -4.62 10.72 -8.50
CA GLN A 211 -4.37 10.89 -7.07
C GLN A 211 -2.90 11.18 -6.76
N ASP A 212 -1.97 10.47 -7.41
CA ASP A 212 -0.53 10.71 -7.23
C ASP A 212 -0.11 12.09 -7.74
N LYS A 213 -0.69 12.53 -8.87
CA LYS A 213 -0.48 13.89 -9.39
C LYS A 213 -1.02 14.95 -8.45
N LEU A 214 -2.19 14.72 -7.85
CA LEU A 214 -2.79 15.64 -6.88
C LEU A 214 -1.92 15.75 -5.63
N VAL A 215 -1.49 14.64 -5.04
CA VAL A 215 -0.59 14.64 -3.88
C VAL A 215 0.74 15.33 -4.22
N GLY A 216 1.31 15.04 -5.39
CA GLY A 216 2.53 15.71 -5.85
C GLY A 216 2.35 17.20 -6.09
N PHE A 217 1.17 17.65 -6.54
CA PHE A 217 0.83 19.06 -6.65
C PHE A 217 0.75 19.74 -5.27
N LEU A 218 0.07 19.10 -4.32
CA LEU A 218 -0.03 19.58 -2.94
C LEU A 218 1.34 19.66 -2.27
N ASP A 219 2.21 18.66 -2.46
CA ASP A 219 3.59 18.66 -1.94
C ASP A 219 4.44 19.77 -2.57
N ARG A 220 4.35 20.01 -3.88
CA ARG A 220 5.04 21.15 -4.53
C ARG A 220 4.58 22.49 -3.97
N GLY A 221 3.27 22.68 -3.78
CA GLY A 221 2.72 23.87 -3.14
C GLY A 221 3.25 24.04 -1.71
N SER A 222 3.28 22.95 -0.94
CA SER A 222 3.81 22.90 0.43
C SER A 222 5.26 23.33 0.51
N VAL A 223 6.11 22.76 -0.35
CA VAL A 223 7.53 23.11 -0.41
C VAL A 223 7.70 24.59 -0.75
N LYS A 224 6.95 25.11 -1.73
CA LYS A 224 7.01 26.52 -2.10
C LYS A 224 6.60 27.43 -0.94
N THR A 225 5.55 27.08 -0.20
CA THR A 225 5.09 27.84 0.96
C THR A 225 6.11 27.84 2.10
N VAL A 226 6.77 26.71 2.35
CA VAL A 226 7.66 26.54 3.49
C VAL A 226 9.09 27.05 3.21
N TYR A 227 9.66 26.73 2.05
CA TYR A 227 11.03 27.08 1.69
C TYR A 227 11.15 28.31 0.78
N GLY A 228 10.04 28.85 0.27
CA GLY A 228 10.04 29.99 -0.66
C GLY A 228 10.56 29.67 -2.07
N LYS A 229 10.87 28.40 -2.38
CA LYS A 229 11.46 27.96 -3.66
C LYS A 229 10.78 26.73 -4.23
N ALA A 230 11.00 26.48 -5.52
CA ALA A 230 10.49 25.29 -6.19
C ALA A 230 11.16 24.02 -5.61
N ARG A 231 10.40 22.90 -5.63
CA ARG A 231 10.89 21.58 -5.18
C ARG A 231 12.22 21.19 -5.82
N ASP A 232 12.35 21.41 -7.12
CA ASP A 232 13.53 21.00 -7.88
C ASP A 232 14.76 21.88 -7.59
N SER A 233 14.55 23.01 -6.90
CA SER A 233 15.61 23.93 -6.45
C SER A 233 16.03 23.69 -4.99
N LEU A 234 15.48 22.68 -4.31
CA LEU A 234 15.90 22.33 -2.95
C LEU A 234 17.34 21.77 -2.96
N ALA A 235 18.16 22.22 -2.01
CA ALA A 235 19.47 21.62 -1.77
C ALA A 235 19.30 20.20 -1.22
N ALA A 236 20.33 19.35 -1.39
CA ALA A 236 20.28 17.95 -0.96
C ALA A 236 19.93 17.79 0.53
N GLY A 237 20.47 18.65 1.41
CA GLY A 237 20.16 18.66 2.83
C GLY A 237 18.70 19.02 3.14
N GLU A 238 18.11 19.96 2.39
CA GLU A 238 16.71 20.36 2.56
C GLU A 238 15.74 19.29 2.06
N CYS A 239 16.06 18.67 0.92
CA CYS A 239 15.31 17.53 0.39
C CYS A 239 15.32 16.36 1.37
N SER A 240 16.49 16.05 1.94
CA SER A 240 16.64 15.03 2.99
C SER A 240 15.85 15.39 4.24
N ALA A 241 15.88 16.63 4.70
CA ALA A 241 15.09 17.07 5.85
C ALA A 241 13.57 16.96 5.60
N TRP A 242 13.11 17.32 4.41
CA TRP A 242 11.68 17.37 4.05
C TRP A 242 11.05 15.97 3.89
N TYR A 243 11.76 15.04 3.25
CA TYR A 243 11.26 13.70 2.95
C TYR A 243 11.81 12.61 3.88
N GLY A 244 12.85 12.90 4.67
CA GLY A 244 13.49 11.99 5.63
C GLY A 244 12.90 12.02 7.04
N ASP A 245 11.83 12.79 7.29
CA ASP A 245 11.22 12.87 8.63
C ASP A 245 10.41 11.60 8.96
N LYS A 246 11.03 10.74 9.75
CA LYS A 246 10.46 9.47 10.24
C LYS A 246 9.17 9.65 11.04
N THR A 247 9.04 10.73 11.81
CA THR A 247 7.83 10.98 12.61
C THR A 247 6.62 11.22 11.70
N LEU A 248 6.81 12.02 10.65
CA LEU A 248 5.75 12.26 9.67
C LEU A 248 5.38 10.98 8.90
N LEU A 249 6.35 10.11 8.63
CA LEU A 249 6.06 8.83 8.00
C LEU A 249 5.20 7.93 8.90
N ILE A 250 5.51 7.85 10.20
CA ILE A 250 4.70 7.12 11.20
C ILE A 250 3.28 7.68 11.27
N LEU A 251 3.13 9.02 11.33
CA LEU A 251 1.82 9.69 11.36
C LEU A 251 0.99 9.42 10.11
N ASN A 252 1.61 9.09 8.98
CA ASN A 252 0.87 8.75 7.76
C ASN A 252 0.44 7.28 7.72
N THR A 253 0.98 6.39 8.57
CA THR A 253 0.66 4.95 8.54
C THR A 253 -0.83 4.62 8.76
N PRO A 254 -1.61 5.37 9.58
CA PRO A 254 -3.05 5.12 9.69
C PRO A 254 -3.84 5.37 8.40
N LEU A 255 -3.25 6.05 7.41
CA LEU A 255 -3.88 6.38 6.12
C LEU A 255 -3.58 5.33 5.03
N CYS A 256 -2.96 4.21 5.37
CA CYS A 256 -2.65 3.13 4.42
C CYS A 256 -3.82 2.13 4.27
N PHE A 257 -3.84 1.37 3.16
CA PHE A 257 -4.92 0.43 2.86
C PHE A 257 -5.15 -0.59 3.97
N GLY A 258 -4.07 -1.14 4.54
CA GLY A 258 -4.19 -2.11 5.63
C GLY A 258 -4.99 -1.58 6.82
N THR A 259 -4.77 -0.30 7.21
CA THR A 259 -5.53 0.30 8.32
C THR A 259 -7.01 0.42 7.99
N HIS A 260 -7.34 0.79 6.76
CA HIS A 260 -8.73 0.86 6.31
C HIS A 260 -9.39 -0.52 6.24
N LEU A 261 -8.68 -1.54 5.75
CA LEU A 261 -9.17 -2.91 5.74
C LEU A 261 -9.38 -3.42 7.18
N PHE A 262 -8.51 -3.06 8.11
CA PHE A 262 -8.68 -3.36 9.53
C PHE A 262 -9.91 -2.66 10.14
N ILE A 263 -10.16 -1.40 9.81
CA ILE A 263 -11.39 -0.68 10.21
C ILE A 263 -12.63 -1.39 9.64
N LEU A 264 -12.58 -1.87 8.39
CA LEU A 264 -13.66 -2.64 7.78
C LEU A 264 -13.90 -3.95 8.52
N ILE A 265 -12.84 -4.69 8.87
CA ILE A 265 -12.89 -5.91 9.68
C ILE A 265 -13.61 -5.63 11.00
N LEU A 266 -13.19 -4.62 11.75
CA LEU A 266 -13.83 -4.26 13.02
C LEU A 266 -15.30 -3.90 12.85
N SER A 267 -15.63 -3.13 11.80
CA SER A 267 -17.00 -2.73 11.50
C SER A 267 -17.91 -3.93 11.22
N MET A 268 -17.41 -4.93 10.47
CA MET A 268 -18.13 -6.18 10.21
C MET A 268 -18.31 -7.03 11.49
N LEU A 269 -17.27 -7.15 12.32
CA LEU A 269 -17.33 -7.90 13.58
C LEU A 269 -18.28 -7.25 14.60
N LEU A 270 -18.46 -5.93 14.55
CA LEU A 270 -19.44 -5.22 15.36
C LEU A 270 -20.88 -5.33 14.82
N SER A 271 -21.10 -6.10 13.75
CA SER A 271 -22.38 -6.15 13.02
C SER A 271 -22.86 -4.78 12.51
N ARG A 272 -21.93 -3.84 12.31
CA ARG A 272 -22.16 -2.45 11.87
C ARG A 272 -21.24 -2.09 10.71
N PRO A 273 -21.31 -2.81 9.58
CA PRO A 273 -20.35 -2.62 8.50
C PRO A 273 -20.47 -1.23 7.83
N GLU A 274 -21.57 -0.51 8.03
CA GLU A 274 -21.73 0.90 7.64
C GLU A 274 -20.74 1.85 8.33
N PHE A 275 -20.22 1.50 9.51
CA PHE A 275 -19.23 2.31 10.23
C PHE A 275 -17.95 2.51 9.42
N PHE A 276 -17.61 1.57 8.56
CA PHE A 276 -16.47 1.69 7.66
C PHE A 276 -16.55 2.96 6.81
N TYR A 277 -17.71 3.25 6.22
CA TYR A 277 -17.89 4.46 5.40
C TYR A 277 -17.76 5.73 6.24
N TYR A 278 -18.41 5.78 7.41
CA TYR A 278 -18.34 6.96 8.27
C TYR A 278 -16.92 7.23 8.77
N ILE A 279 -16.19 6.19 9.18
CA ILE A 279 -14.83 6.32 9.72
C ILE A 279 -13.86 6.78 8.62
N VAL A 280 -13.93 6.22 7.42
CA VAL A 280 -13.05 6.62 6.31
C VAL A 280 -13.33 8.05 5.86
N LEU A 281 -14.62 8.40 5.71
CA LEU A 281 -15.04 9.69 5.17
C LEU A 281 -14.83 10.85 6.16
N ILE A 282 -15.09 10.64 7.45
CA ILE A 282 -15.04 11.72 8.44
C ILE A 282 -13.69 11.70 9.18
N PRO A 283 -13.43 10.81 10.16
CA PRO A 283 -12.12 10.72 10.81
C PRO A 283 -10.94 10.61 9.85
N GLY A 284 -11.02 9.77 8.82
CA GLY A 284 -9.92 9.55 7.88
C GLY A 284 -9.51 10.82 7.13
N ASN A 285 -10.48 11.57 6.58
CA ASN A 285 -10.19 12.83 5.88
C ASN A 285 -9.78 13.94 6.85
N CYS A 286 -10.40 14.03 8.03
CA CYS A 286 -9.96 14.96 9.08
C CYS A 286 -8.50 14.70 9.48
N TYR A 287 -8.11 13.43 9.62
CA TYR A 287 -6.75 13.04 9.95
C TYR A 287 -5.75 13.33 8.82
N LEU A 288 -6.14 13.12 7.56
CA LEU A 288 -5.35 13.53 6.39
C LEU A 288 -5.08 15.05 6.39
N LEU A 289 -6.12 15.86 6.60
CA LEU A 289 -5.99 17.32 6.66
C LEU A 289 -5.12 17.76 7.85
N PHE A 290 -5.29 17.11 9.01
CA PHE A 290 -4.44 17.33 10.17
C PHE A 290 -2.97 17.04 9.85
N ASN A 291 -2.66 15.88 9.27
CA ASN A 291 -1.29 15.50 8.90
C ASN A 291 -0.69 16.48 7.88
N TYR A 292 -1.47 16.92 6.90
CA TYR A 292 -1.06 17.93 5.93
C TYR A 292 -0.70 19.25 6.61
N ALA A 293 -1.58 19.78 7.47
CA ALA A 293 -1.38 21.04 8.17
C ALA A 293 -0.22 20.97 9.20
N TYR A 294 -0.14 19.86 9.94
CA TYR A 294 0.91 19.59 10.91
C TYR A 294 2.29 19.60 10.22
N ARG A 295 2.40 18.97 9.05
CA ARG A 295 3.62 18.96 8.24
C ARG A 295 4.07 20.38 7.89
N GLN A 296 3.19 21.22 7.36
CA GLN A 296 3.53 22.62 7.04
C GLN A 296 4.09 23.36 8.25
N ARG A 297 3.34 23.31 9.37
CA ARG A 297 3.69 24.04 10.59
C ARG A 297 5.01 23.55 11.19
N ARG A 298 5.25 22.24 11.18
CA ARG A 298 6.47 21.63 11.71
C ARG A 298 7.70 22.11 10.95
N PHE A 299 7.67 22.12 9.62
CA PHE A 299 8.83 22.55 8.83
C PHE A 299 9.00 24.07 8.80
N ALA A 300 7.92 24.85 8.74
CA ALA A 300 8.00 26.30 8.87
C ALA A 300 8.71 26.73 10.17
N ARG A 301 8.40 26.05 11.29
CA ARG A 301 9.08 26.27 12.58
C ARG A 301 10.55 25.84 12.60
N ARG A 302 10.95 24.87 11.78
CA ARG A 302 12.36 24.43 11.69
C ARG A 302 13.22 25.41 10.92
N ILE A 303 12.66 26.07 9.90
CA ILE A 303 13.37 27.08 9.09
C ILE A 303 13.48 28.40 9.84
N ALA A 304 12.50 28.73 10.68
CA ALA A 304 12.51 29.95 11.50
C ALA A 304 13.44 29.90 12.73
N ARG A 305 14.06 28.76 13.02
CA ARG A 305 15.02 28.56 14.11
C ARG A 305 16.43 28.52 13.54
#